data_AF-A0A0R0L6P8-F1
#
_entry.id   AF-A0A0R0L6P8-F1
#
_cell.length_a   1.000
_cell.length_b   1.000
_cell.length_c   1.000
_cell.angle_alpha   90.00
_cell.angle_beta   90.00
_cell.angle_gamma   90.00
#
_symmetry.space_group_name_H-M   'P 1'
#
loop_
_entity.id
_entity.type
_entity.pdbx_description
1 polymer ?
#
loop_
_entity_poly.entity_id
_entity_poly.type
_entity_poly.pdbx_seq_one_letter_code
_entity_poly.pdbx_strand_id
1 'polypeptide(L)'
;MFIWFHAFDPPPSRVFALRVLELKEQGVSEEQAMAIADMEYVTEKKAKKKAYTRLKEIARLQGKRLPQNPYPSAIKEIQAEERKYVRDRFFNPKILEIVEKQKAEAAAERLSRGGDW
;
A
#
# COMPACT_ATOMS: atom_id res chain seq x y z
N MET A 1 7.97 -34.94 -7.02
CA MET A 1 8.01 -33.87 -6.00
C MET A 1 8.62 -32.64 -6.66
N PHE A 2 7.80 -31.72 -7.15
CA PHE A 2 8.27 -30.48 -7.78
C PHE A 2 8.46 -29.44 -6.67
N ILE A 3 9.71 -29.12 -6.35
CA ILE A 3 10.05 -28.05 -5.42
C ILE A 3 9.85 -26.74 -6.19
N TRP A 4 8.81 -25.99 -5.83
CA TRP A 4 8.61 -24.62 -6.30
C TRP A 4 9.60 -23.72 -5.59
N PHE A 5 10.71 -23.38 -6.24
CA PHE A 5 11.52 -22.24 -5.82
C PHE A 5 10.64 -21.00 -5.93
N HIS A 6 10.19 -20.47 -4.79
CA HIS A 6 9.62 -19.14 -4.74
C HIS A 6 10.75 -18.17 -5.13
N ALA A 7 10.83 -17.84 -6.41
CA ALA A 7 11.62 -16.71 -6.86
C ALA A 7 11.09 -15.51 -6.07
N PHE A 8 11.93 -14.98 -5.20
CA PHE A 8 11.58 -13.87 -4.31
C PHE A 8 11.12 -12.72 -5.20
N ASP A 9 9.81 -12.45 -5.27
CA ASP A 9 9.29 -11.32 -6.05
C ASP A 9 10.00 -10.07 -5.53
N PRO A 10 10.92 -9.48 -6.31
CA PRO A 10 11.78 -8.42 -5.81
C PRO A 10 10.89 -7.23 -5.45
N PRO A 11 11.10 -6.59 -4.28
CA PRO A 11 10.33 -5.40 -3.95
C PRO A 11 10.53 -4.34 -5.05
N PRO A 12 9.54 -3.47 -5.32
CA PRO A 12 9.63 -2.50 -6.41
C PRO A 12 10.92 -1.66 -6.40
N SER A 13 11.45 -1.35 -5.21
CA SER A 13 12.72 -0.65 -5.05
C SER A 13 13.93 -1.42 -5.61
N ARG A 14 13.94 -2.75 -5.49
CA ARG A 14 15.02 -3.60 -6.04
C ARG A 14 14.97 -3.64 -7.56
N VAL A 15 13.77 -3.79 -8.15
CA VAL A 15 13.60 -3.77 -9.61
C VAL A 15 14.06 -2.43 -10.18
N PHE A 16 13.65 -1.33 -9.53
CA PHE A 16 14.07 0.00 -9.91
C PHE A 16 15.60 0.17 -9.82
N ALA A 17 16.21 -0.20 -8.71
CA ALA A 17 17.66 -0.09 -8.53
C ALA A 17 18.44 -0.92 -9.56
N LEU A 18 18.01 -2.15 -9.83
CA LEU A 18 18.61 -3.00 -10.87
C LEU A 18 18.52 -2.33 -12.24
N ARG A 19 17.37 -1.74 -12.57
CA ARG A 19 17.18 -1.05 -13.85
C ARG A 19 18.09 0.17 -14.00
N VAL A 20 18.27 0.94 -12.93
CA VAL A 20 19.20 2.06 -12.90
C VAL A 20 20.64 1.59 -13.09
N LEU A 21 21.04 0.49 -12.44
CA LEU A 21 22.38 -0.08 -12.61
C LEU A 21 22.63 -0.56 -14.05
N GLU A 22 21.68 -1.27 -14.66
CA GLU A 22 21.76 -1.69 -16.07
C GLU A 22 21.96 -0.50 -17.02
N LEU A 23 21.24 0.61 -16.79
CA LEU A 23 21.37 1.82 -17.60
C LEU A 23 22.72 2.52 -17.37
N LYS A 24 23.22 2.52 -16.13
CA LYS A 24 24.56 3.05 -15.81
C LYS A 24 25.66 2.20 -16.45
N GLU A 25 25.52 0.87 -16.51
CA GLU A 25 26.44 -0.02 -17.23
C GLU A 25 26.48 0.27 -18.74
N GLN A 26 25.38 0.77 -19.30
CA GLN A 26 25.30 1.24 -20.69
C GLN A 26 25.89 2.64 -20.90
N GLY A 27 26.42 3.28 -19.85
CA GLY A 27 27.05 4.61 -19.91
C GLY A 27 26.09 5.78 -19.73
N VAL A 28 24.84 5.55 -19.30
CA VAL A 28 23.87 6.62 -18.99
C VAL A 28 24.23 7.27 -17.66
N SER A 29 24.08 8.59 -17.56
CA SER A 29 24.27 9.29 -16.29
C SER A 29 23.25 8.83 -15.24
N GLU A 30 23.59 8.90 -13.96
CA GLU A 30 22.71 8.39 -12.90
C GLU A 30 21.34 9.08 -12.86
N GLU A 31 21.31 10.41 -13.00
CA GLU A 31 20.06 11.18 -13.04
C GLU A 31 19.17 10.75 -14.21
N GLN A 32 19.76 10.56 -15.39
CA GLN A 32 19.04 10.11 -16.58
C GLN A 32 18.56 8.66 -16.41
N ALA A 33 19.40 7.79 -15.85
CA ALA A 33 19.05 6.39 -15.59
C ALA A 33 17.87 6.29 -14.62
N MET A 34 17.86 7.09 -13.55
CA MET A 34 16.72 7.16 -12.62
C MET A 34 15.45 7.67 -13.29
N ALA A 35 15.54 8.71 -14.12
CA ALA A 35 14.40 9.27 -14.84
C ALA A 35 13.81 8.26 -15.84
N ILE A 36 14.64 7.54 -16.59
CA ILE A 36 14.22 6.50 -17.52
C ILE A 36 13.55 5.35 -16.76
N ALA A 37 14.16 4.86 -15.68
CA ALA A 37 13.60 3.78 -14.87
C ALA A 37 12.23 4.15 -14.26
N ASP A 38 12.04 5.41 -13.82
CA ASP A 38 10.74 5.87 -13.31
C ASP A 38 9.69 5.94 -14.43
N MET A 39 10.08 6.46 -15.59
CA MET A 39 9.22 6.52 -16.78
C MET A 39 8.76 5.12 -17.22
N GLU A 40 9.68 4.15 -17.29
CA GLU A 40 9.38 2.75 -17.59
C GLU A 40 8.41 2.16 -16.56
N TYR A 41 8.65 2.37 -15.27
CA TYR A 41 7.74 1.90 -14.22
C TYR A 41 6.34 2.51 -14.34
N VAL A 42 6.24 3.82 -14.56
CA VAL A 42 4.96 4.53 -14.70
C VAL A 42 4.20 4.06 -15.95
N THR A 43 4.89 3.84 -17.06
CA THR A 43 4.28 3.35 -18.31
C THR A 43 3.77 1.92 -18.17
N GLU A 44 4.57 1.01 -17.60
CA GLU A 44 4.13 -0.35 -17.28
C GLU A 44 2.92 -0.35 -16.36
N LYS A 45 2.95 0.45 -15.29
CA LYS A 45 1.86 0.56 -14.33
C LYS A 45 0.58 1.04 -15.00
N LYS A 46 0.67 2.03 -15.91
CA LYS A 46 -0.47 2.50 -16.72
C LYS A 46 -0.99 1.40 -17.64
N ALA A 47 -0.13 0.66 -18.32
CA ALA A 47 -0.51 -0.43 -19.21
C ALA A 47 -1.22 -1.58 -18.45
N LYS A 48 -0.65 -2.03 -17.34
CA LYS A 48 -1.22 -3.06 -16.46
C LYS A 48 -2.57 -2.64 -15.89
N LYS A 49 -2.75 -1.36 -15.51
CA LYS A 49 -4.06 -0.83 -15.10
C LYS A 49 -5.10 -0.90 -16.22
N LYS A 50 -4.74 -0.51 -17.45
CA LYS A 50 -5.63 -0.61 -18.62
C LYS A 50 -6.00 -2.06 -18.95
N ALA A 51 -5.04 -2.98 -18.87
CA ALA A 51 -5.30 -4.40 -19.04
C ALA A 51 -6.26 -4.92 -17.96
N TYR A 52 -6.04 -4.54 -16.70
CA TYR A 52 -6.92 -4.90 -15.59
C TYR A 52 -8.35 -4.37 -15.76
N THR A 53 -8.54 -3.11 -16.18
CA THR A 53 -9.88 -2.59 -16.45
C THR A 53 -10.58 -3.40 -17.53
N ARG A 54 -9.86 -3.78 -18.59
CA ARG A 54 -10.42 -4.59 -19.67
C ARG A 54 -10.80 -6.01 -19.20
N LEU A 55 -9.92 -6.65 -18.43
CA LEU A 55 -10.21 -7.97 -17.84
C LEU A 55 -11.41 -7.92 -16.89
N LYS A 56 -11.56 -6.82 -16.14
CA LYS A 56 -12.70 -6.60 -15.24
C LYS A 56 -14.02 -6.49 -16.00
N GLU A 57 -14.04 -5.79 -17.12
CA GLU A 57 -15.21 -5.70 -18.01
C GLU A 57 -15.60 -7.09 -18.54
N ILE A 58 -14.63 -7.84 -19.06
CA ILE A 58 -14.86 -9.19 -19.58
C ILE A 58 -15.38 -10.11 -18.48
N ALA A 59 -14.78 -10.09 -17.28
CA ALA A 59 -15.21 -10.92 -16.16
C ALA A 59 -16.66 -10.62 -15.74
N ARG A 60 -17.06 -9.33 -15.75
CA ARG A 60 -18.45 -8.92 -15.48
C ARG A 60 -19.42 -9.46 -16.53
N LEU A 61 -19.09 -9.33 -17.81
CA LEU A 61 -19.93 -9.83 -18.91
C LEU A 61 -20.06 -11.36 -18.86
N GLN A 62 -19.01 -12.06 -18.45
CA GLN A 62 -19.00 -13.52 -18.32
C GLN A 62 -19.60 -14.03 -17.00
N GLY A 63 -20.03 -13.15 -16.09
CA GLY A 63 -20.50 -13.54 -14.75
C GLY A 63 -19.43 -14.21 -13.88
N LYS A 64 -18.15 -14.05 -14.20
CA LYS A 64 -17.03 -14.66 -13.46
C LYS A 64 -16.55 -13.74 -12.34
N ARG A 65 -15.85 -14.34 -11.37
CA ARG A 65 -15.16 -13.61 -10.30
C ARG A 65 -14.19 -12.59 -10.90
N LEU A 66 -14.13 -11.40 -10.30
CA LEU A 66 -13.24 -10.35 -10.75
C LEU A 66 -11.77 -10.78 -10.62
N PRO A 67 -10.91 -10.43 -11.58
CA PRO A 67 -9.48 -10.67 -11.49
C PRO A 67 -8.88 -9.93 -10.29
N GLN A 68 -7.76 -10.43 -9.76
CA GLN A 68 -7.01 -9.74 -8.71
C GLN A 68 -6.41 -8.44 -9.26
N ASN A 69 -6.42 -7.38 -8.44
CA ASN A 69 -5.85 -6.09 -8.84
C ASN A 69 -4.31 -6.22 -8.94
N PRO A 70 -3.68 -5.89 -10.08
CA PRO A 70 -2.23 -6.00 -10.25
C PRO A 70 -1.42 -5.00 -9.41
N TYR A 71 -2.04 -3.89 -8.98
CA TYR A 71 -1.42 -2.93 -8.06
C TYR A 71 -2.42 -2.59 -6.96
N PRO A 72 -2.53 -3.42 -5.91
CA PRO A 72 -3.29 -3.06 -4.73
C PRO A 72 -2.71 -1.78 -4.12
N SER A 73 -3.59 -0.88 -3.67
CA SER A 73 -3.12 0.28 -2.93
C SER A 73 -2.76 -0.19 -1.52
N ALA A 74 -1.56 0.16 -1.04
CA ALA A 74 -1.11 -0.14 0.31
C ALA A 74 -2.16 0.23 1.38
N ILE A 75 -2.85 1.37 1.21
CA ILE A 75 -3.94 1.79 2.10
C ILE A 75 -5.07 0.74 2.16
N LYS A 76 -5.44 0.13 1.03
CA LYS A 76 -6.50 -0.89 1.01
C LYS A 76 -6.05 -2.22 1.60
N GLU A 77 -4.76 -2.54 1.53
CA GLU A 77 -4.19 -3.72 2.18
C GLU A 77 -4.24 -3.55 3.69
N ILE A 78 -3.73 -2.42 4.19
CA ILE A 78 -3.81 -2.05 5.61
C ILE A 78 -5.27 -2.03 6.08
N GLN A 79 -6.17 -1.41 5.33
CA GLN A 79 -7.61 -1.39 5.66
C GLN A 79 -8.22 -2.79 5.68
N ALA A 80 -7.81 -3.69 4.78
CA ALA A 80 -8.31 -5.07 4.75
C ALA A 80 -7.82 -5.85 5.99
N GLU A 81 -6.56 -5.67 6.37
CA GLU A 81 -5.98 -6.25 7.59
C GLU A 81 -6.64 -5.71 8.85
N GLU A 82 -6.89 -4.40 8.90
CA GLU A 82 -7.49 -3.70 10.02
C GLU A 82 -9.00 -3.92 10.16
N ARG A 83 -9.68 -4.36 9.10
CA ARG A 83 -11.14 -4.51 9.05
C ARG A 83 -11.67 -5.37 10.18
N LYS A 84 -10.92 -6.41 10.57
CA LYS A 84 -11.27 -7.31 11.68
C LYS A 84 -11.37 -6.60 13.03
N TYR A 85 -10.63 -5.51 13.23
CA TYR A 85 -10.62 -4.73 14.47
C TYR A 85 -11.57 -3.53 14.45
N VAL A 86 -12.21 -3.21 13.32
CA VAL A 86 -13.09 -2.05 13.21
C VAL A 86 -14.29 -2.19 14.16
N ARG A 87 -14.90 -3.36 14.26
CA ARG A 87 -16.03 -3.58 15.17
C ARG A 87 -15.61 -3.44 16.63
N ASP A 88 -14.49 -4.02 17.01
CA ASP A 88 -14.05 -3.98 18.41
C ASP A 88 -13.70 -2.56 18.87
N ARG A 89 -13.13 -1.73 17.98
CA ARG A 89 -12.82 -0.31 18.28
C ARG A 89 -14.00 0.48 18.84
N PHE A 90 -15.22 0.20 18.37
CA PHE A 90 -16.41 0.97 18.76
C PHE A 90 -17.26 0.27 19.82
N PHE A 91 -17.12 -1.05 19.99
CA PHE A 91 -18.08 -1.84 20.76
C PHE A 91 -17.45 -2.74 21.82
N ASN A 92 -16.12 -2.83 21.89
CA ASN A 92 -15.46 -3.52 22.98
C ASN A 92 -15.44 -2.61 24.21
N PRO A 93 -16.06 -3.03 25.34
CA PRO A 93 -16.15 -2.20 26.55
C PRO A 93 -14.77 -1.81 27.09
N LYS A 94 -13.78 -2.70 27.01
CA LYS A 94 -12.41 -2.40 27.48
C LYS A 94 -11.74 -1.30 26.66
N ILE A 95 -12.03 -1.24 25.36
CA ILE A 95 -11.49 -0.20 24.48
C ILE A 95 -12.17 1.14 24.78
N LEU A 96 -13.48 1.13 25.02
CA LEU A 96 -14.22 2.34 25.41
C LEU A 96 -13.70 2.92 26.74
N GLU A 97 -13.45 2.07 27.74
CA GLU A 97 -12.85 2.49 29.02
C GLU A 97 -11.48 3.16 28.82
N ILE A 98 -10.64 2.64 27.93
CA ILE A 98 -9.33 3.24 27.62
C ILE A 98 -9.52 4.61 26.96
N VAL A 99 -10.45 4.73 26.02
CA VAL A 99 -10.75 6.00 25.33
C VAL A 99 -11.29 7.04 26.31
N GLU A 100 -12.14 6.65 27.26
CA GLU A 100 -12.67 7.54 28.30
C GLU A 100 -11.57 8.04 29.23
N LYS A 101 -10.66 7.15 29.66
CA LYS A 101 -9.48 7.54 30.45
C LYS A 101 -8.59 8.54 29.71
N GLN A 102 -8.29 8.29 28.44
CA GLN A 102 -7.50 9.22 27.62
C GLN A 102 -8.17 10.59 27.46
N LYS A 103 -9.50 10.63 27.31
CA LYS A 103 -10.25 11.90 27.26
C LYS A 103 -10.19 12.66 28.58
N ALA A 104 -10.29 11.95 29.72
CA ALA A 104 -10.20 12.55 31.05
C ALA A 104 -8.79 13.12 31.31
N GLU A 105 -7.74 12.36 30.96
CA GLU A 105 -6.34 12.81 31.05
C GLU A 105 -6.09 14.04 30.17
N ALA A 106 -6.54 14.05 28.92
CA ALA A 106 -6.39 15.18 28.01
C ALA A 106 -7.17 16.43 28.49
N ALA A 107 -8.33 16.25 29.13
CA ALA A 107 -9.09 17.35 29.73
C ALA A 107 -8.37 17.93 30.96
N ALA A 108 -7.81 17.08 31.82
CA ALA A 108 -7.02 17.50 32.97
C ALA A 108 -5.73 18.24 32.56
N GLU A 109 -5.02 17.75 31.54
CA GLU A 109 -3.84 18.43 31.00
C GLU A 109 -4.18 19.82 30.43
N ARG A 110 -5.31 19.95 29.73
CA ARG A 110 -5.78 21.26 29.22
C ARG A 110 -6.14 22.24 30.34
N LEU A 111 -6.78 21.77 31.41
CA LEU A 111 -7.04 22.60 32.60
C LEU A 111 -5.72 23.00 33.28
N SER A 112 -4.77 22.08 33.40
CA SER A 112 -3.46 22.37 34.00
C SER A 112 -2.63 23.35 33.20
N ARG A 113 -2.75 23.39 31.86
CA ARG A 113 -2.07 24.36 30.98
C ARG A 113 -2.81 25.69 30.85
N GLY A 114 -4.09 25.75 31.21
CA GLY A 114 -4.92 26.97 31.16
C GLY A 114 -5.00 27.73 32.49
N GLY A 115 -4.36 27.23 33.56
CA GLY A 115 -4.40 27.82 34.91
C GLY A 115 -3.21 28.74 35.24
N ASP A 116 -2.36 29.08 34.27
CA ASP A 116 -1.20 29.96 34.45
C ASP A 116 -1.42 31.26 33.66
N TRP A 117 -2.27 32.14 34.22
CA TRP A 117 -2.41 33.57 33.91
C TRP A 117 -2.69 34.33 35.19
#